data_AF-A0A2T4S5W4-F1
#
_entry.id   AF-A0A2T4S5W4-F1
#
_cell.length_a   1.000
_cell.length_b   1.000
_cell.length_c   1.000
_cell.angle_alpha   90.00
_cell.angle_beta   90.00
_cell.angle_gamma   90.00
#
_symmetry.space_group_name_H-M   'P 1'
#
loop_
_entity.id
_entity.type
_entity.pdbx_description
1 polymer ?
#
loop_
_entity_poly.entity_id
_entity_poly.type
_entity_poly.pdbx_seq_one_letter_code
_entity_poly.pdbx_strand_id
1 'polypeptide(L)'
;MKKSTYESFKTLVNFALQEEVDFIVIAGDVFDDHNRTLRAEVFLKEQFERLKKEQIFVYMCHGNHDPLSDSVVTDWPENVSVFDKNVETYQTITKNGEKILLHGFSYQDHASYENKLDEYPSSQGEKGLHIGVLHGTYSKSSTKHRYTEFRLEDLNSKLYHYWALGHIHERQQINDMPPTYYP
;
A
#
# COMPACT_ATOMS: atom_id res chain seq x y z
N MET A 1 -14.91 -10.00 17.21
CA MET A 1 -13.77 -9.59 16.38
C MET A 1 -14.12 -8.50 15.37
N LYS A 2 -15.14 -8.63 14.49
CA LYS A 2 -15.45 -7.63 13.42
C LYS A 2 -15.58 -6.16 13.89
N LYS A 3 -16.16 -5.91 15.07
CA LYS A 3 -16.26 -4.54 15.63
C LYS A 3 -14.88 -3.95 15.94
N SER A 4 -13.93 -4.76 16.41
CA SER A 4 -12.58 -4.30 16.76
C SER A 4 -11.81 -3.81 15.54
N THR A 5 -11.95 -4.48 14.39
CA THR A 5 -11.28 -4.09 13.13
C THR A 5 -11.77 -2.73 12.64
N TYR A 6 -13.09 -2.51 12.63
CA TYR A 6 -13.66 -1.21 12.23
C TYR A 6 -13.27 -0.09 13.20
N GLU A 7 -13.29 -0.33 14.51
CA GLU A 7 -12.84 0.70 15.47
C GLU A 7 -11.33 1.00 15.34
N SER A 8 -10.52 -0.01 15.03
CA SER A 8 -9.06 0.18 14.81
C SER A 8 -8.81 1.03 13.56
N PHE A 9 -9.47 0.72 12.45
CA PHE A 9 -9.35 1.52 11.22
C PHE A 9 -9.89 2.94 11.41
N LYS A 10 -11.01 3.09 12.12
CA LYS A 10 -11.56 4.41 12.47
C LYS A 10 -10.58 5.21 13.34
N THR A 11 -9.89 4.57 14.27
CA THR A 11 -8.82 5.20 15.07
C THR A 11 -7.67 5.68 14.19
N LEU A 12 -7.22 4.87 13.22
CA LEU A 12 -6.21 5.28 12.23
C LEU A 12 -6.67 6.52 11.46
N VAL A 13 -7.90 6.53 10.97
CA VAL A 13 -8.46 7.67 10.22
C VAL A 13 -8.54 8.93 11.10
N ASN A 14 -8.97 8.79 12.35
CA ASN A 14 -8.98 9.91 13.29
C ASN A 14 -7.57 10.46 13.54
N PHE A 15 -6.58 9.58 13.66
CA PHE A 15 -5.19 9.98 13.83
C PHE A 15 -4.66 10.70 12.60
N ALA A 16 -4.90 10.19 11.39
CA ALA A 16 -4.51 10.86 10.14
C ALA A 16 -5.14 12.25 10.00
N LEU A 17 -6.41 12.40 10.39
CA LEU A 17 -7.09 13.70 10.41
C LEU A 17 -6.48 14.65 11.43
N GLN A 18 -6.17 14.17 12.64
CA GLN A 18 -5.57 14.98 13.70
C GLN A 18 -4.17 15.46 13.34
N GLU A 19 -3.35 14.61 12.73
CA GLU A 19 -1.99 14.95 12.30
C GLU A 19 -1.97 15.68 10.94
N GLU A 20 -3.14 15.95 10.35
CA GLU A 20 -3.31 16.70 9.10
C GLU A 20 -2.42 16.20 7.94
N VAL A 21 -2.21 14.88 7.86
CA VAL A 21 -1.31 14.28 6.86
C VAL A 21 -1.74 14.61 5.42
N ASP A 22 -0.79 14.65 4.48
CA ASP A 22 -1.11 14.87 3.07
C ASP A 22 -1.81 13.67 2.43
N PHE A 23 -1.38 12.46 2.81
CA PHE A 23 -1.94 11.21 2.32
C PHE A 23 -1.66 10.05 3.29
N ILE A 24 -2.37 8.95 3.08
CA ILE A 24 -2.09 7.65 3.70
C ILE A 24 -1.77 6.60 2.63
N VAL A 25 -0.98 5.60 3.01
CA VAL A 25 -0.65 4.44 2.15
C VAL A 25 -1.17 3.17 2.82
N ILE A 26 -1.88 2.32 2.07
CA ILE A 26 -2.36 1.00 2.53
C ILE A 26 -1.74 -0.08 1.62
N ALA A 27 -0.77 -0.81 2.15
CA ALA A 27 0.05 -1.75 1.38
C ALA A 27 -0.56 -3.17 1.29
N GLY A 28 -1.83 -3.29 0.90
CA GLY A 28 -2.50 -4.59 0.70
C GLY A 28 -3.31 -5.09 1.89
N ASP A 29 -4.03 -6.20 1.64
CA ASP A 29 -4.96 -6.86 2.57
C ASP A 29 -5.96 -5.89 3.23
N VAL A 30 -6.58 -5.04 2.40
CA VAL A 30 -7.63 -4.11 2.85
C VAL A 30 -8.86 -4.88 3.34
N PHE A 31 -9.13 -6.00 2.66
CA PHE A 31 -10.15 -6.97 3.05
C PHE A 31 -9.50 -8.32 3.38
N ASP A 32 -10.21 -9.10 4.19
CA ASP A 32 -9.94 -10.53 4.36
C ASP A 32 -10.86 -11.29 3.39
N ASP A 33 -10.38 -12.39 2.82
CA ASP A 33 -11.06 -13.24 1.82
C ASP A 33 -12.53 -13.54 2.17
N HIS A 34 -12.83 -13.66 3.47
CA HIS A 34 -14.17 -13.98 3.98
C HIS A 34 -15.03 -12.74 4.31
N ASN A 35 -14.45 -11.54 4.21
CA ASN A 35 -14.96 -10.30 4.79
C ASN A 35 -15.09 -9.13 3.82
N ARG A 36 -14.87 -9.32 2.50
CA ARG A 36 -15.29 -8.35 1.47
C ARG A 36 -16.82 -8.32 1.35
N THR A 37 -17.46 -7.83 2.40
CA THR A 37 -18.90 -7.63 2.52
C THR A 37 -19.26 -6.20 2.14
N LEU A 38 -20.46 -5.99 1.61
CA LEU A 38 -20.98 -4.64 1.33
C LEU A 38 -20.86 -3.71 2.54
N ARG A 39 -21.01 -4.25 3.75
CA ARG A 39 -20.85 -3.47 5.00
C ARG A 39 -19.42 -2.97 5.21
N ALA A 40 -18.42 -3.78 4.91
CA ALA A 40 -17.02 -3.39 5.04
C ALA A 40 -16.65 -2.32 4.00
N GLU A 41 -17.13 -2.49 2.78
CA GLU A 41 -16.96 -1.53 1.69
C GLU A 41 -17.60 -0.18 1.99
N VAL A 42 -18.87 -0.16 2.43
CA VAL A 42 -19.56 1.07 2.86
C VAL A 42 -18.81 1.74 4.00
N PHE A 43 -18.37 0.98 5.00
CA PHE A 43 -17.61 1.53 6.12
C PHE A 43 -16.30 2.20 5.68
N LEU A 44 -15.52 1.55 4.80
CA LEU A 44 -14.27 2.12 4.28
C LEU A 44 -14.56 3.36 3.43
N LYS A 45 -15.58 3.32 2.56
CA LYS A 45 -16.00 4.47 1.77
C LYS A 45 -16.37 5.65 2.65
N GLU A 46 -17.13 5.43 3.72
CA GLU A 46 -17.43 6.47 4.72
C GLU A 46 -16.16 7.05 5.36
N GLN A 47 -15.17 6.23 5.69
CA GLN A 47 -13.92 6.72 6.27
C GLN A 47 -13.07 7.50 5.26
N PHE A 48 -13.00 7.05 4.01
CA PHE A 48 -12.28 7.75 2.94
C PHE A 48 -12.96 9.07 2.57
N GLU A 49 -14.29 9.15 2.63
CA GLU A 49 -15.02 10.42 2.50
C GLU A 49 -14.72 11.41 3.63
N ARG A 50 -14.44 10.92 4.86
CA ARG A 50 -13.98 11.79 5.95
C ARG A 50 -12.61 12.38 5.64
N LEU A 51 -11.68 11.57 5.12
CA LEU A 51 -10.35 12.02 4.68
C LEU A 51 -10.45 12.99 3.50
N LYS A 52 -11.36 12.73 2.54
CA LYS A 52 -11.60 13.58 1.37
C LYS A 52 -11.96 15.01 1.75
N LYS A 53 -12.80 15.19 2.78
CA LYS A 53 -13.23 16.53 3.25
C LYS A 53 -12.06 17.41 3.70
N GLU A 54 -11.00 16.79 4.22
CA GLU A 54 -9.77 17.47 4.66
C GLU A 54 -8.64 17.39 3.60
N GLN A 55 -8.98 16.99 2.36
CA GLN A 55 -8.03 16.85 1.24
C GLN A 55 -6.88 15.88 1.52
N ILE A 56 -7.15 14.82 2.31
CA ILE A 56 -6.19 13.75 2.58
C ILE A 56 -6.40 12.63 1.55
N PHE A 57 -5.36 12.32 0.79
CA PHE A 57 -5.39 11.28 -0.26
C PHE A 57 -5.12 9.89 0.31
N VAL A 58 -5.58 8.86 -0.39
CA VAL A 58 -5.37 7.46 -0.05
C VAL A 58 -4.76 6.76 -1.25
N TYR A 59 -3.58 6.17 -1.08
CA TYR A 59 -2.96 5.29 -2.06
C TYR A 59 -2.96 3.87 -1.52
N MET A 60 -3.53 2.92 -2.26
CA MET A 60 -3.62 1.55 -1.79
C MET A 60 -3.35 0.52 -2.87
N CYS A 61 -2.77 -0.60 -2.49
CA CYS A 61 -2.72 -1.81 -3.32
C CYS A 61 -3.55 -2.91 -2.68
N HIS A 62 -3.92 -3.92 -3.46
CA HIS A 62 -4.51 -5.16 -2.97
C HIS A 62 -3.43 -6.21 -2.72
N GLY A 63 -3.62 -6.99 -1.66
CA GLY A 63 -2.77 -8.11 -1.27
C GLY A 63 -3.38 -9.45 -1.68
N ASN A 64 -2.85 -10.54 -1.11
CA ASN A 64 -3.29 -11.89 -1.46
C ASN A 64 -4.66 -12.26 -0.86
N HIS A 65 -5.14 -11.52 0.15
CA HIS A 65 -6.46 -11.74 0.76
C HIS A 65 -7.58 -10.91 0.13
N ASP A 66 -7.23 -9.99 -0.76
CA ASP A 66 -8.20 -9.14 -1.45
C ASP A 66 -7.80 -8.80 -2.88
N PRO A 67 -7.32 -9.77 -3.69
CA PRO A 67 -6.80 -9.49 -5.02
C PRO A 67 -7.82 -8.77 -5.90
N LEU A 68 -7.30 -8.01 -6.87
CA LEU A 68 -8.11 -7.39 -7.91
C LEU A 68 -8.99 -8.44 -8.58
N SER A 69 -10.27 -8.10 -8.70
CA SER A 69 -11.26 -8.97 -9.31
C SER A 69 -12.16 -8.15 -10.23
N ASP A 70 -12.27 -8.58 -11.48
CA ASP A 70 -13.18 -7.99 -12.47
C ASP A 70 -14.66 -8.09 -12.02
N SER A 71 -14.95 -9.03 -11.11
CA SER A 71 -16.31 -9.28 -10.61
C SER A 71 -16.74 -8.34 -9.47
N VAL A 72 -15.79 -7.65 -8.83
CA VAL A 72 -16.09 -6.77 -7.70
C VAL A 72 -15.37 -5.44 -7.89
N VAL A 73 -16.05 -4.53 -8.57
CA VAL A 73 -15.62 -3.15 -8.76
C VAL A 73 -16.16 -2.31 -7.62
N THR A 74 -15.28 -1.79 -6.78
CA THR A 74 -15.64 -0.82 -5.74
C THR A 74 -15.49 0.58 -6.30
N ASP A 75 -16.58 1.35 -6.26
CA ASP A 75 -16.56 2.76 -6.58
C ASP A 75 -16.00 3.54 -5.39
N TRP A 76 -14.71 3.88 -5.43
CA TRP A 76 -14.06 4.63 -4.37
C TRP A 76 -14.26 6.15 -4.54
N PRO A 77 -14.21 6.93 -3.44
CA PRO A 77 -14.18 8.39 -3.53
C PRO A 77 -12.95 8.89 -4.31
N GLU A 78 -13.06 10.06 -4.94
CA GLU A 78 -12.02 10.63 -5.82
C GLU A 78 -10.64 10.85 -5.17
N ASN A 79 -10.54 10.87 -3.83
CA ASN A 79 -9.25 10.96 -3.13
C ASN A 79 -8.54 9.60 -2.98
N VAL A 80 -9.14 8.51 -3.45
CA VAL A 80 -8.58 7.16 -3.36
C VAL A 80 -8.04 6.73 -4.71
N SER A 81 -6.76 6.36 -4.74
CA SER A 81 -6.08 5.77 -5.89
C SER A 81 -5.67 4.35 -5.54
N VAL A 82 -6.11 3.40 -6.37
CA VAL A 82 -5.83 1.98 -6.19
C VAL A 82 -4.84 1.56 -7.26
N PHE A 83 -3.71 0.98 -6.87
CA PHE A 83 -2.75 0.44 -7.83
C PHE A 83 -3.42 -0.66 -8.67
N ASP A 84 -3.22 -0.65 -9.98
CA ASP A 84 -3.65 -1.74 -10.88
C ASP A 84 -2.73 -2.97 -10.72
N LYS A 85 -3.04 -4.05 -11.44
CA LYS A 85 -2.25 -5.28 -11.47
C LYS A 85 -0.82 -5.06 -11.97
N ASN A 86 -0.61 -4.12 -12.88
CA ASN A 86 0.73 -3.82 -13.41
C ASN A 86 1.39 -2.75 -12.55
N VAL A 87 2.72 -2.73 -12.50
CA VAL A 87 3.43 -1.68 -11.78
C VAL A 87 3.12 -0.33 -12.41
N GLU A 88 2.62 0.59 -11.59
CA GLU A 88 2.33 1.95 -11.99
C GLU A 88 2.86 2.96 -10.97
N THR A 89 2.76 4.24 -11.33
CA THR A 89 3.24 5.35 -10.52
C THR A 89 2.17 6.40 -10.35
N TYR A 90 1.77 6.65 -9.11
CA TYR A 90 1.01 7.83 -8.77
C TYR A 90 1.94 8.98 -8.40
N GLN A 91 1.60 10.18 -8.86
CA GLN A 91 2.32 11.40 -8.51
C GLN A 91 1.41 12.29 -7.65
N THR A 92 1.97 12.83 -6.57
CA THR A 92 1.29 13.83 -5.75
C THR A 92 2.24 14.93 -5.31
N ILE A 93 1.67 16.06 -4.90
CA ILE A 93 2.38 17.21 -4.36
C ILE A 93 1.87 17.44 -2.93
N THR A 94 2.76 17.48 -1.95
CA THR A 94 2.39 17.76 -0.55
C THR A 94 1.89 19.20 -0.41
N LYS A 95 1.22 19.52 0.70
CA LYS A 95 0.83 20.89 1.09
C LYS A 95 2.01 21.86 1.07
N ASN A 96 3.23 21.36 1.29
CA ASN A 96 4.47 22.15 1.28
C ASN A 96 5.14 22.23 -0.11
N GLY A 97 4.55 21.64 -1.15
CA GLY A 97 5.06 21.70 -2.52
C GLY A 97 6.08 20.61 -2.88
N GLU A 98 6.26 19.59 -2.05
CA GLU A 98 7.19 18.49 -2.33
C GLU A 98 6.57 17.47 -3.29
N LYS A 99 7.31 17.09 -4.33
CA LYS A 99 6.87 16.07 -5.29
C LYS A 99 7.13 14.68 -4.75
N ILE A 100 6.08 13.88 -4.64
CA ILE A 100 6.11 12.47 -4.23
C ILE A 100 5.70 11.59 -5.40
N LEU A 101 6.44 10.51 -5.63
CA LEU A 101 6.13 9.44 -6.57
C LEU A 101 5.92 8.15 -5.78
N LEU A 102 4.73 7.56 -5.87
CA LEU A 102 4.39 6.30 -5.24
C LEU A 102 4.33 5.21 -6.30
N HIS A 103 5.14 4.16 -6.14
CA HIS A 103 5.25 3.05 -7.06
C HIS A 103 4.66 1.79 -6.42
N GLY A 104 3.77 1.10 -7.12
CA GLY A 104 3.09 -0.06 -6.57
C GLY A 104 2.38 -0.88 -7.64
N PHE A 105 1.93 -2.06 -7.25
CA PHE A 105 0.97 -2.87 -7.99
C PHE A 105 0.09 -3.61 -6.98
N SER A 106 -1.08 -4.05 -7.45
CA SER A 106 -1.99 -4.90 -6.70
C SER A 106 -1.90 -6.35 -7.18
N TYR A 107 -2.12 -7.29 -6.26
CA TYR A 107 -2.22 -8.70 -6.61
C TYR A 107 -3.52 -8.95 -7.40
N GLN A 108 -3.47 -9.83 -8.40
CA GLN A 108 -4.56 -10.27 -9.27
C GLN A 108 -5.06 -11.68 -8.91
N ASP A 109 -4.27 -12.48 -8.18
CA ASP A 109 -4.66 -13.81 -7.69
C ASP A 109 -4.39 -13.97 -6.18
N HIS A 110 -5.18 -14.81 -5.52
CA HIS A 110 -4.94 -15.32 -4.17
C HIS A 110 -3.70 -16.22 -4.13
N ALA A 111 -3.35 -16.82 -5.27
CA ALA A 111 -2.12 -17.58 -5.41
C ALA A 111 -0.92 -16.65 -5.12
N SER A 112 -0.05 -17.12 -4.23
CA SER A 112 1.08 -16.41 -3.61
C SER A 112 2.22 -16.08 -4.60
N TYR A 113 1.93 -15.71 -5.83
CA TYR A 113 2.90 -15.46 -6.88
C TYR A 113 2.55 -14.17 -7.61
N GLU A 114 2.94 -13.02 -7.05
CA GLU A 114 3.12 -11.80 -7.84
C GLU A 114 4.27 -11.00 -7.24
N ASN A 115 5.49 -11.21 -7.74
CA ASN A 115 6.60 -10.31 -7.47
C ASN A 115 6.98 -9.63 -8.78
N LYS A 116 6.57 -8.36 -8.93
CA LYS A 116 6.84 -7.52 -10.10
C LYS A 116 7.94 -6.50 -9.83
N LEU A 117 8.80 -6.73 -8.83
CA LEU A 117 9.85 -5.77 -8.46
C LEU A 117 10.76 -5.38 -9.64
N ASP A 118 11.00 -6.28 -10.59
CA ASP A 118 11.79 -5.97 -11.78
C ASP A 118 11.15 -4.86 -12.64
N GLU A 119 9.82 -4.73 -12.63
CA GLU A 119 9.07 -3.71 -13.35
C GLU A 119 9.03 -2.35 -12.61
N TYR A 120 9.41 -2.30 -11.33
CA TYR A 120 9.49 -1.03 -10.60
C TYR A 120 10.58 -0.14 -11.21
N PRO A 121 10.29 1.14 -11.47
CA PRO A 121 11.30 2.06 -11.99
C PRO A 121 12.42 2.28 -10.97
N SER A 122 13.58 2.73 -11.44
CA SER A 122 14.58 3.33 -10.55
C SER A 122 14.22 4.80 -10.31
N SER A 123 14.51 5.33 -9.13
CA SER A 123 14.44 6.78 -8.88
C SER A 123 15.56 7.56 -9.60
N GLN A 124 16.55 6.86 -10.18
CA GLN A 124 17.71 7.50 -10.78
C GLN A 124 17.33 8.47 -11.90
N GLY A 125 17.63 9.75 -11.70
CA GLY A 125 17.42 10.80 -12.69
C GLY A 125 16.03 11.44 -12.65
N GLU A 126 15.10 10.93 -11.83
CA GLU A 126 13.80 11.55 -11.60
C GLU A 126 13.85 12.42 -10.33
N LYS A 127 13.19 13.59 -10.36
CA LYS A 127 13.16 14.50 -9.20
C LYS A 127 11.94 14.20 -8.35
N GLY A 128 12.14 14.12 -7.04
CA GLY A 128 11.09 13.94 -6.04
C GLY A 128 11.47 12.88 -5.01
N LEU A 129 10.60 12.69 -4.03
CA LEU A 129 10.70 11.57 -3.11
C LEU A 129 9.96 10.37 -3.71
N HIS A 130 10.65 9.24 -3.74
CA HIS A 130 10.15 7.98 -4.27
C HIS A 130 9.80 7.04 -3.13
N ILE A 131 8.56 6.57 -3.12
CA ILE A 131 8.02 5.63 -2.15
C ILE A 131 7.63 4.36 -2.91
N GLY A 132 8.19 3.22 -2.50
CA GLY A 132 7.72 1.92 -2.96
C GLY A 132 6.62 1.38 -2.06
N VAL A 133 5.56 0.85 -2.64
CA VAL A 133 4.44 0.20 -1.95
C VAL A 133 4.40 -1.25 -2.38
N LEU A 134 4.70 -2.17 -1.46
CA LEU A 134 4.84 -3.58 -1.79
C LEU A 134 4.15 -4.47 -0.76
N HIS A 135 3.21 -5.27 -1.22
CA HIS A 135 2.66 -6.36 -0.43
C HIS A 135 3.53 -7.60 -0.66
N GLY A 136 4.22 -8.12 0.36
CA GLY A 136 5.11 -9.27 0.17
C GLY A 136 5.98 -9.63 1.38
N THR A 137 6.74 -10.71 1.28
CA THR A 137 7.52 -11.27 2.40
C THR A 137 9.01 -10.98 2.25
N TYR A 138 9.65 -10.42 3.28
CA TYR A 138 11.10 -10.31 3.30
C TYR A 138 11.76 -11.69 3.51
N SER A 139 12.72 -12.04 2.66
CA SER A 139 13.52 -13.26 2.80
C SER A 139 15.00 -12.95 2.95
N LYS A 140 15.61 -13.49 4.01
CA LYS A 140 17.07 -13.46 4.24
C LYS A 140 17.82 -14.53 3.44
N SER A 141 17.10 -15.48 2.84
CA SER A 141 17.72 -16.60 2.15
C SER A 141 18.14 -16.20 0.73
N SER A 142 19.33 -16.66 0.32
CA SER A 142 19.77 -16.53 -1.08
C SER A 142 18.97 -17.43 -2.04
N THR A 143 18.27 -18.42 -1.51
CA THR A 143 17.36 -19.27 -2.26
C THR A 143 15.94 -18.71 -2.14
N LYS A 144 15.34 -18.31 -3.26
CA LYS A 144 13.91 -17.96 -3.36
C LYS A 144 13.10 -19.20 -2.96
N HIS A 145 12.74 -19.33 -1.69
CA HIS A 145 12.02 -20.50 -1.19
C HIS A 145 10.52 -20.37 -1.45
N ARG A 146 10.01 -19.14 -1.51
CA ARG A 146 8.61 -18.83 -1.80
C ARG A 146 8.52 -17.61 -2.71
N TYR A 147 7.49 -17.59 -3.54
CA TYR A 147 7.41 -16.64 -4.65
C TYR A 147 6.77 -15.29 -4.31
N THR A 148 6.31 -15.09 -3.07
CA THR A 148 6.02 -13.76 -2.49
C THR A 148 7.24 -13.09 -1.89
N GLU A 149 8.39 -13.77 -1.91
CA GLU A 149 9.58 -13.28 -1.24
C GLU A 149 10.29 -12.23 -2.09
N PHE A 150 10.71 -11.15 -1.45
CA PHE A 150 11.65 -10.18 -2.00
C PHE A 150 12.92 -10.17 -1.16
N ARG A 151 14.01 -9.72 -1.79
CA ARG A 151 15.27 -9.44 -1.11
C ARG A 151 15.44 -7.96 -0.87
N LEU A 152 16.13 -7.61 0.20
CA LEU A 152 16.43 -6.22 0.50
C LEU A 152 17.32 -5.59 -0.58
N GLU A 153 18.21 -6.37 -1.20
CA GLU A 153 19.04 -5.89 -2.30
C GLU A 153 18.21 -5.45 -3.53
N ASP A 154 17.12 -6.17 -3.83
CA ASP A 154 16.24 -5.85 -4.95
C ASP A 154 15.55 -4.49 -4.71
N LEU A 155 15.06 -4.25 -3.49
CA LEU A 155 14.48 -2.97 -3.08
C LEU A 155 15.50 -1.82 -3.14
N ASN A 156 16.70 -2.06 -2.62
CA ASN A 156 17.77 -1.06 -2.59
C ASN A 156 18.24 -0.67 -3.99
N SER A 157 18.18 -1.60 -4.95
CA SER A 157 18.55 -1.33 -6.34
C SER A 157 17.67 -0.25 -7.01
N LYS A 158 16.45 -0.02 -6.49
CA LYS A 158 15.53 1.01 -6.99
C LYS A 158 15.86 2.41 -6.51
N LEU A 159 16.72 2.55 -5.50
CA LEU A 159 17.20 3.82 -4.94
C LEU A 159 16.06 4.71 -4.39
N TYR A 160 15.00 4.09 -3.87
CA TYR A 160 13.87 4.80 -3.28
C TYR A 160 14.22 5.39 -1.91
N HIS A 161 13.38 6.33 -1.46
CA HIS A 161 13.55 7.02 -0.18
C HIS A 161 12.83 6.30 0.96
N TYR A 162 11.81 5.51 0.64
CA TYR A 162 11.03 4.75 1.61
C TYR A 162 10.36 3.53 0.95
N TRP A 163 10.15 2.48 1.74
CA TRP A 163 9.35 1.31 1.34
C TRP A 163 8.25 1.02 2.37
N ALA A 164 7.00 1.17 1.94
CA ALA A 164 5.79 0.77 2.66
C ALA A 164 5.47 -0.69 2.33
N LEU A 165 5.64 -1.58 3.31
CA LEU A 165 5.38 -3.01 3.13
C LEU A 165 4.05 -3.43 3.75
N GLY A 166 3.43 -4.46 3.19
CA GLY A 166 2.33 -5.21 3.83
C GLY A 166 2.52 -6.71 3.66
N HIS A 167 1.56 -7.52 4.15
CA HIS A 167 1.56 -9.01 4.24
C HIS A 167 1.97 -9.54 5.62
N ILE A 168 3.00 -8.98 6.25
CA ILE A 168 3.44 -9.40 7.59
C ILE A 168 2.72 -8.55 8.65
N HIS A 169 2.00 -9.23 9.56
CA HIS A 169 1.18 -8.57 10.59
C HIS A 169 1.95 -8.17 11.86
N GLU A 170 3.23 -8.56 11.96
CA GLU A 170 4.11 -8.12 13.03
C GLU A 170 4.86 -6.87 12.56
N ARG A 171 4.66 -5.75 13.28
CA ARG A 171 5.34 -4.49 13.01
C ARG A 171 6.85 -4.69 13.04
N GLN A 172 7.53 -4.39 11.94
CA GLN A 172 8.95 -4.66 11.80
C GLN A 172 9.62 -3.64 10.89
N GLN A 173 10.77 -3.13 11.32
CA GLN A 173 11.70 -2.43 10.44
C GLN A 173 12.71 -3.43 9.89
N ILE A 174 12.81 -3.54 8.57
CA ILE A 174 13.75 -4.47 7.93
C ILE A 174 15.00 -3.78 7.38
N ASN A 175 14.98 -2.45 7.25
CA ASN A 175 16.12 -1.65 6.81
C ASN A 175 16.08 -0.23 7.40
N ASP A 176 17.26 0.35 7.63
CA ASP A 176 17.41 1.73 8.13
C ASP A 176 17.53 2.73 6.98
N MET A 177 18.22 2.37 5.89
CA MET A 177 18.50 3.28 4.78
C MET A 177 18.39 2.56 3.42
N PRO A 178 17.34 2.84 2.62
CA PRO A 178 16.17 3.62 2.99
C PRO A 178 15.35 2.93 4.11
N PRO A 179 14.57 3.69 4.91
CA PRO A 179 13.67 3.08 5.88
C PRO A 179 12.64 2.21 5.18
N THR A 180 12.52 0.97 5.67
CA THR A 180 11.60 -0.04 5.12
C THR A 180 10.85 -0.72 6.25
N TYR A 181 9.52 -0.61 6.23
CA TYR A 181 8.67 -1.04 7.33
C TYR A 181 7.52 -1.94 6.89
N TYR A 182 7.29 -2.99 7.68
CA TYR A 182 5.96 -3.55 7.93
C TYR A 182 5.32 -2.75 9.08
N PRO A 183 4.13 -2.16 8.88
CA PRO A 183 3.48 -1.27 9.83
C PRO A 183 3.00 -1.97 11.11
#